data_AF-A0A7K3NKH3-F1
#
_entry.id   AF-A0A7K3NKH3-F1
#
_cell.length_a   1.000
_cell.length_b   1.000
_cell.length_c   1.000
_cell.angle_alpha   90.00
_cell.angle_beta   90.00
_cell.angle_gamma   90.00
#
_symmetry.space_group_name_H-M   'P 1'
#
loop_
_entity.id
_entity.type
_entity.pdbx_description
1 polymer ?
#
loop_
_entity_poly.entity_id
_entity_poly.type
_entity_poly.pdbx_seq_one_letter_code
_entity_poly.pdbx_strand_id
1 'polypeptide(L)'
;MPAVFDDRPFTFDRVVRLALTAGLLWGIVSLLGYLSDVLAPFVMALVLAYLINPLVNLLERRLKKRTLAVIAALTGVTLAAVALILLVAPMIVGEMTRMGRLLSEFMDNSDLARRAADRLPPDLWKWVRDFAARDDVRAWFAQNDVLGLAKEAASRILPGVWGVISGTADVILGLVGVFVVGLYLVFLLLDYAKVRHWQDYVPERYRTVAVDFVTDFEGYMNRYFRAQAILASAVGVTCAVGFSLIGLPLAILLGLFVGVLNMVPYLQLLAVPLAVLLGLLHSLEANAGFLTILALIALVFIVGQLVQDVILGPRILGKAMGLSPVLMLLSLSVWGKLLGFLGLLIALPMTCLCLAWYRRAVPAPVPETAASPD
;
A
#
# COMPACT_ATOMS: atom_id res chain seq x y z
N MET A 1 4.40 -36.74 -7.50
CA MET A 1 3.18 -36.07 -7.01
C MET A 1 2.94 -36.55 -5.59
N PRO A 2 3.02 -35.70 -4.55
CA PRO A 2 2.70 -36.16 -3.21
C PRO A 2 1.21 -36.48 -3.17
N ALA A 3 0.86 -37.66 -2.66
CA ALA A 3 -0.52 -38.14 -2.53
C ALA A 3 -1.33 -37.18 -1.64
N VAL A 4 -2.07 -36.27 -2.27
CA VAL A 4 -3.02 -35.35 -1.59
C VAL A 4 -4.27 -36.12 -1.14
N PHE A 5 -4.51 -37.30 -1.70
CA PHE A 5 -5.59 -38.21 -1.32
C PHE A 5 -4.97 -39.40 -0.60
N ASP A 6 -5.07 -39.37 0.72
CA ASP A 6 -4.72 -40.47 1.62
C ASP A 6 -5.83 -41.53 1.49
N ASP A 7 -5.54 -42.68 0.84
CA ASP A 7 -6.46 -43.79 0.53
C ASP A 7 -7.01 -44.53 1.77
N ARG A 8 -6.94 -43.94 2.95
CA ARG A 8 -7.51 -44.49 4.18
C ARG A 8 -9.03 -44.29 4.20
N PRO A 9 -9.82 -45.30 4.59
CA PRO A 9 -11.26 -45.18 4.64
C PRO A 9 -11.70 -44.03 5.55
N PHE A 10 -12.72 -43.27 5.11
CA PHE A 10 -13.35 -42.22 5.91
C PHE A 10 -14.08 -42.84 7.09
N THR A 11 -13.40 -42.96 8.22
CA THR A 11 -14.02 -43.34 9.50
C THR A 11 -14.83 -42.16 10.05
N PHE A 12 -15.90 -42.45 10.79
CA PHE A 12 -16.77 -41.44 11.42
C PHE A 12 -15.95 -40.42 12.25
N ASP A 13 -14.94 -40.88 12.98
CA ASP A 13 -14.01 -40.05 13.74
C ASP A 13 -13.23 -39.05 12.87
N ARG A 14 -12.83 -39.46 11.65
CA ARG A 14 -12.14 -38.58 10.70
C ARG A 14 -13.08 -37.50 10.19
N VAL A 15 -14.33 -37.85 9.86
CA VAL A 15 -15.36 -36.89 9.39
C VAL A 15 -15.70 -35.89 10.48
N VAL A 16 -15.89 -36.35 11.72
CA VAL A 16 -16.16 -35.47 12.88
C VAL A 16 -14.99 -34.53 13.12
N ARG A 17 -13.75 -35.02 13.08
CA ARG A 17 -12.56 -34.17 13.25
C ARG A 17 -12.42 -33.13 12.13
N LEU A 18 -12.73 -33.50 10.89
CA LEU A 18 -12.68 -32.60 9.74
C LEU A 18 -13.81 -31.55 9.78
N ALA A 19 -15.00 -31.93 10.25
CA ALA A 19 -16.10 -31.01 10.48
C ALA A 19 -15.80 -30.03 11.63
N LEU A 20 -15.19 -30.51 12.71
CA LEU A 20 -14.78 -29.67 13.85
C LEU A 20 -13.66 -28.69 13.46
N THR A 21 -12.66 -29.12 12.68
CA THR A 21 -11.62 -28.22 12.21
C THR A 21 -12.15 -27.20 11.20
N ALA A 22 -13.04 -27.63 10.28
CA ALA A 22 -13.71 -26.71 9.36
C ALA A 22 -14.60 -25.69 10.10
N GLY A 23 -15.35 -26.14 11.10
CA GLY A 23 -16.16 -25.27 11.97
C GLY A 23 -15.32 -24.30 12.78
N LEU A 24 -14.20 -24.75 13.35
CA LEU A 24 -13.24 -23.90 14.06
C LEU A 24 -12.63 -22.84 13.12
N LEU A 25 -12.20 -23.25 11.92
CA LEU A 25 -11.66 -22.33 10.91
C LEU A 25 -12.70 -21.29 10.50
N TRP A 26 -13.93 -21.71 10.23
CA TRP A 26 -15.03 -20.80 9.88
C TRP A 26 -15.35 -19.83 11.03
N GLY A 27 -15.35 -20.33 12.28
CA GLY A 27 -15.51 -19.51 13.47
C GLY A 27 -14.41 -18.47 13.63
N ILE A 28 -13.14 -18.86 13.43
CA ILE A 28 -11.99 -17.93 13.48
C ILE A 28 -12.11 -16.86 12.39
N VAL A 29 -12.41 -17.24 11.14
CA VAL A 29 -12.56 -16.29 10.04
C VAL A 29 -13.71 -15.32 10.29
N SER A 30 -14.84 -15.82 10.78
CA SER A 30 -16.02 -15.00 11.10
C SER A 30 -15.74 -14.05 12.26
N LEU A 31 -15.06 -14.54 13.31
CA LEU A 31 -14.64 -13.72 14.46
C LEU A 31 -13.65 -12.63 14.03
N LEU A 32 -12.70 -12.98 13.15
CA LEU A 32 -11.73 -12.02 12.63
C LEU A 32 -12.40 -10.94 11.76
N GLY A 33 -13.42 -11.33 10.98
CA GLY A 33 -14.26 -10.38 10.25
C GLY A 33 -15.03 -9.45 11.17
N TYR A 34 -15.61 -9.97 12.25
CA TYR A 34 -16.33 -9.18 13.25
C TYR A 34 -15.41 -8.22 14.04
N LEU A 35 -14.21 -8.67 14.40
CA LEU A 35 -13.22 -7.86 15.13
C LEU A 35 -12.37 -6.96 14.22
N SER A 36 -12.53 -7.06 12.90
CA SER A 36 -11.66 -6.38 11.93
C SER A 36 -11.63 -4.86 12.13
N ASP A 37 -12.77 -4.24 12.42
CA ASP A 37 -12.90 -2.80 12.66
C ASP A 37 -12.08 -2.33 13.88
N VAL A 38 -11.95 -3.18 14.90
CA VAL A 38 -11.21 -2.86 16.14
C VAL A 38 -9.74 -3.26 16.03
N LEU A 39 -9.44 -4.36 15.33
CA LEU A 39 -8.08 -4.80 15.02
C LEU A 39 -7.39 -3.86 14.04
N ALA A 40 -8.16 -3.19 13.19
CA ALA A 40 -7.67 -2.31 12.15
C ALA A 40 -6.67 -1.24 12.67
N PRO A 41 -7.04 -0.38 13.62
CA PRO A 41 -6.13 0.63 14.16
C PRO A 41 -4.89 0.03 14.86
N PHE A 42 -5.04 -1.14 15.48
CA PHE A 42 -3.91 -1.85 16.09
C PHE A 42 -2.92 -2.37 15.05
N VAL A 43 -3.40 -3.03 13.99
CA VAL A 43 -2.56 -3.52 12.88
C VAL A 43 -1.87 -2.36 12.16
N MET A 44 -2.58 -1.25 11.94
CA MET A 44 -2.00 -0.03 11.36
C MET A 44 -0.87 0.51 12.24
N ALA A 45 -1.10 0.62 13.54
CA ALA A 45 -0.09 1.02 14.50
C ALA A 45 1.10 0.05 14.54
N LEU A 46 0.86 -1.26 14.38
CA LEU A 46 1.91 -2.29 14.30
C LEU A 46 2.81 -2.11 13.07
N VAL A 47 2.21 -1.89 11.90
CA VAL A 47 2.96 -1.64 10.65
C VAL A 47 3.74 -0.33 10.76
N LEU A 48 3.13 0.75 11.25
CA LEU A 48 3.80 2.03 11.47
C LEU A 48 4.93 1.91 12.50
N ALA A 49 4.68 1.21 13.62
CA ALA A 49 5.68 0.95 14.64
C ALA A 49 6.86 0.22 14.02
N TYR A 50 6.60 -0.81 13.22
CA TYR A 50 7.63 -1.56 12.52
C TYR A 50 8.48 -0.68 11.59
N LEU A 51 7.85 0.22 10.82
CA LEU A 51 8.54 1.14 9.92
C LEU A 51 9.35 2.22 10.67
N ILE A 52 8.84 2.70 11.81
CA ILE A 52 9.46 3.78 12.61
C ILE A 52 10.52 3.23 13.58
N ASN A 53 10.43 1.96 13.99
CA ASN A 53 11.33 1.34 14.96
C ASN A 53 12.83 1.42 14.59
N PRO A 54 13.26 1.26 13.33
CA PRO A 54 14.66 1.49 12.94
C PRO A 54 15.14 2.92 13.27
N LEU A 55 14.29 3.92 13.07
CA LEU A 55 14.58 5.31 13.41
C LEU A 55 14.64 5.51 14.94
N VAL A 56 13.72 4.90 15.69
CA VAL A 56 13.73 4.91 17.16
C VAL A 56 15.01 4.28 17.68
N ASN A 57 15.44 3.13 17.17
CA ASN A 57 16.67 2.46 17.59
C ASN A 57 17.93 3.31 17.30
N LEU A 58 17.95 4.04 16.18
CA LEU A 58 19.05 4.96 15.85
C LEU A 58 19.10 6.14 16.85
N LEU A 59 17.94 6.70 17.19
CA LEU A 59 17.81 7.78 18.16
C LEU A 59 18.07 7.31 19.60
N GLU A 60 17.69 6.08 19.96
CA GLU A 60 17.91 5.47 21.27
C GLU A 60 19.40 5.35 21.57
N ARG A 61 20.21 4.96 20.58
CA ARG A 61 21.68 4.94 20.69
C ARG A 61 22.27 6.32 21.05
N ARG A 62 21.63 7.42 20.65
CA ARG A 62 22.08 8.79 20.94
C ARG A 62 21.48 9.37 22.22
N LEU A 63 20.19 9.17 22.45
CA LEU A 63 19.43 9.76 23.56
C LEU A 63 19.45 8.91 24.85
N LYS A 64 19.92 7.66 24.79
CA LYS A 64 20.07 6.68 25.88
C LYS A 64 18.79 6.27 26.61
N LYS A 65 17.70 7.03 26.51
CA LYS A 65 16.37 6.70 27.04
C LYS A 65 15.40 6.40 25.90
N ARG A 66 14.80 5.21 25.94
CA ARG A 66 13.83 4.75 24.94
C ARG A 66 12.65 5.72 24.76
N THR A 67 12.07 6.23 25.85
CA THR A 67 10.94 7.18 25.79
C THR A 67 11.28 8.45 25.03
N LEU A 68 12.49 9.00 25.23
CA LEU A 68 12.95 10.18 24.50
C LEU A 68 13.18 9.86 23.02
N ALA A 69 13.71 8.68 22.71
CA ALA A 69 13.88 8.22 21.34
C ALA A 69 12.55 8.05 20.59
N VAL A 70 11.53 7.50 21.25
CA VAL A 70 10.18 7.37 20.68
C VAL A 70 9.55 8.74 20.42
N ILE A 71 9.57 9.64 21.41
CA ILE A 71 9.01 11.00 21.25
C ILE A 71 9.75 11.75 20.13
N ALA A 72 11.08 11.70 20.12
CA ALA A 72 11.88 12.35 19.08
C ALA A 72 11.61 11.78 17.68
N ALA A 73 11.49 10.45 17.56
CA ALA A 73 11.19 9.79 16.29
C ALA A 73 9.80 10.17 15.78
N LEU A 74 8.77 10.08 16.62
CA LEU A 74 7.40 10.43 16.25
C LEU A 74 7.31 11.90 15.87
N THR A 75 7.89 12.79 16.68
CA THR A 75 7.92 14.23 16.37
C THR A 75 8.64 14.50 15.05
N GLY A 76 9.79 13.86 14.82
CA GLY A 76 10.55 14.00 13.59
C GLY A 76 9.80 13.50 12.35
N VAL A 77 9.13 12.34 12.44
CA VAL A 77 8.31 11.79 11.35
C VAL A 77 7.11 12.68 11.08
N THR A 78 6.40 13.14 12.11
CA THR A 78 5.26 14.06 11.96
C THR A 78 5.71 15.38 11.34
N LEU A 79 6.81 15.98 11.79
CA LEU A 79 7.36 17.20 11.20
C LEU A 79 7.79 17.00 9.74
N ALA A 80 8.43 15.88 9.41
CA ALA A 80 8.82 15.56 8.04
C ALA A 80 7.59 15.39 7.13
N ALA A 81 6.53 14.73 7.62
CA ALA A 81 5.27 14.58 6.88
C ALA A 81 4.57 15.93 6.67
N VAL A 82 4.49 16.78 7.70
CA VAL A 82 3.92 18.12 7.60
C VAL A 82 4.73 18.99 6.63
N ALA A 83 6.06 18.98 6.74
CA ALA A 83 6.94 19.72 5.83
C ALA A 83 6.77 19.24 4.38
N LEU A 84 6.69 17.93 4.14
CA LEU A 84 6.43 17.35 2.83
C LEU A 84 5.09 17.86 2.27
N ILE A 85 4.02 17.84 3.07
CA ILE A 85 2.71 18.35 2.65
C ILE A 85 2.79 19.84 2.31
N LEU A 86 3.41 20.65 3.16
CA LEU A 86 3.53 22.11 2.94
C LEU A 86 4.37 22.45 1.70
N LEU A 87 5.34 21.61 1.33
CA LEU A 87 6.13 21.77 0.10
C LEU A 87 5.40 21.28 -1.14
N VAL A 88 4.70 20.15 -1.04
CA VAL A 88 4.05 19.48 -2.17
C VAL A 88 2.69 20.10 -2.51
N ALA A 89 1.90 20.48 -1.51
CA ALA A 89 0.57 21.06 -1.69
C ALA A 89 0.56 22.27 -2.64
N PRO A 90 1.41 23.31 -2.48
CA PRO A 90 1.42 24.42 -3.42
C PRO A 90 1.84 24.01 -4.82
N MET A 91 2.68 22.99 -4.97
CA MET A 91 3.07 22.45 -6.28
C MET A 91 1.88 21.78 -6.98
N ILE A 92 1.10 20.96 -6.26
CA ILE A 92 -0.12 20.35 -6.78
C ILE A 92 -1.13 21.43 -7.17
N VAL A 93 -1.39 22.40 -6.29
CA VAL A 93 -2.39 23.44 -6.57
C VAL A 93 -1.95 24.33 -7.73
N GLY A 94 -0.67 24.67 -7.83
CA GLY A 94 -0.12 25.37 -8.98
C GLY A 94 -0.38 24.64 -10.30
N GLU A 95 -0.23 23.31 -10.29
CA GLU A 95 -0.53 22.49 -11.46
C GLU A 95 -2.02 22.36 -11.75
N MET A 96 -2.86 22.21 -10.72
CA MET A 96 -4.32 22.13 -10.87
C MET A 96 -4.91 23.43 -11.39
N THR A 97 -4.43 24.59 -10.91
CA THR A 97 -4.85 25.90 -11.43
C THR A 97 -4.35 26.13 -12.87
N ARG A 98 -3.19 25.59 -13.24
CA ARG A 98 -2.72 25.56 -14.64
C ARG A 98 -3.63 24.69 -15.51
N MET A 99 -3.98 23.48 -15.04
CA MET A 99 -4.97 22.62 -15.72
C MET A 99 -6.29 23.32 -15.94
N GLY A 100 -6.83 24.01 -14.92
CA GLY A 100 -8.08 24.74 -15.02
C GLY A 100 -8.06 25.87 -16.04
N ARG A 101 -6.95 26.61 -16.11
CA ARG A 101 -6.75 27.66 -17.13
C ARG A 101 -6.72 27.08 -18.54
N LEU A 102 -5.92 26.03 -18.74
CA LEU A 102 -5.85 25.36 -20.04
C LEU A 102 -7.22 24.80 -20.45
N LEU A 103 -7.92 24.13 -19.54
CA LEU A 103 -9.29 23.64 -19.77
C LEU A 103 -10.25 24.78 -20.14
N SER A 104 -10.15 25.94 -19.49
CA SER A 104 -10.98 27.11 -19.82
C SER A 104 -10.64 27.68 -21.20
N GLU A 105 -9.35 27.79 -21.54
CA GLU A 105 -8.90 28.18 -22.89
C GLU A 105 -9.34 27.17 -23.97
N PHE A 106 -9.46 25.88 -23.63
CA PHE A 106 -10.03 24.84 -24.49
C PHE A 106 -11.54 25.02 -24.73
N MET A 107 -12.27 25.54 -23.75
CA MET A 107 -13.72 25.76 -23.84
C MET A 107 -14.09 27.03 -24.61
N ASP A 108 -13.26 28.09 -24.53
CA ASP A 108 -13.53 29.40 -25.13
C ASP A 108 -13.21 29.49 -26.65
N ASN A 109 -13.15 28.36 -27.36
CA ASN A 109 -12.94 28.28 -28.82
C ASN A 109 -11.66 28.96 -29.33
N SER A 110 -10.58 28.92 -28.55
CA SER A 110 -9.26 29.39 -28.98
C SER A 110 -8.60 28.43 -30.00
N ASP A 111 -7.52 28.87 -30.66
CA ASP A 111 -6.69 28.06 -31.58
C ASP A 111 -6.25 26.70 -31.01
N LEU A 112 -6.20 26.58 -29.68
CA LEU A 112 -5.91 25.33 -28.95
C LEU A 112 -7.01 24.27 -29.13
N ALA A 113 -8.28 24.66 -29.16
CA ALA A 113 -9.41 23.74 -29.34
C ALA A 113 -9.42 23.11 -30.75
N ARG A 114 -9.03 23.88 -31.77
CA ARG A 114 -8.87 23.38 -33.14
C ARG A 114 -7.69 22.42 -33.26
N ARG A 115 -6.54 22.75 -32.67
CA ARG A 115 -5.34 21.89 -32.65
C ARG A 115 -5.56 20.60 -31.88
N ALA A 116 -6.32 20.64 -30.79
CA ALA A 116 -6.70 19.46 -30.03
C ALA A 116 -7.64 18.55 -30.84
N ALA A 117 -8.61 19.11 -31.56
CA ALA A 117 -9.51 18.33 -32.43
C ALA A 117 -8.76 17.59 -33.57
N ASP A 118 -7.68 18.17 -34.08
CA ASP A 118 -6.89 17.57 -35.16
C ASP A 118 -5.92 16.46 -34.69
N ARG A 119 -5.56 16.44 -33.40
CA ARG A 119 -4.52 15.52 -32.87
C ARG A 119 -5.00 14.54 -31.82
N LEU A 120 -6.15 14.77 -31.20
CA LEU A 120 -6.78 13.79 -30.34
C LEU A 120 -7.66 12.85 -31.16
N PRO A 121 -7.76 11.56 -30.77
CA PRO A 121 -8.80 10.68 -31.29
C PRO A 121 -10.20 11.32 -31.10
N PRO A 122 -11.12 11.22 -32.08
CA PRO A 122 -12.42 11.90 -32.03
C PRO A 122 -13.24 11.57 -30.78
N ASP A 123 -13.20 10.32 -30.32
CA ASP A 123 -13.91 9.87 -29.11
C ASP A 123 -13.32 10.47 -27.83
N LEU A 124 -11.99 10.59 -27.79
CA LEU A 124 -11.27 11.16 -26.66
C LEU A 124 -11.50 12.67 -26.59
N TRP A 125 -11.53 13.34 -27.75
CA TRP A 125 -11.90 14.74 -27.88
C TRP A 125 -13.32 15.02 -27.38
N LYS A 126 -14.30 14.17 -27.74
CA LYS A 126 -15.67 14.27 -27.26
C LYS A 126 -15.75 14.08 -25.74
N TRP A 127 -15.09 13.06 -25.20
CA TRP A 127 -15.06 12.79 -23.76
C TRP A 127 -14.45 13.96 -22.95
N VAL A 128 -13.32 14.51 -23.41
CA VAL A 128 -12.68 15.67 -22.75
C VAL A 128 -13.60 16.89 -22.78
N ARG A 129 -14.26 17.17 -23.91
CA ARG A 129 -15.20 18.29 -24.03
C ARG A 129 -16.39 18.13 -23.08
N ASP A 130 -16.98 16.93 -23.05
CA ASP A 130 -18.13 16.63 -22.20
C ASP A 130 -17.76 16.68 -20.71
N PHE A 131 -16.55 16.28 -20.35
CA PHE A 131 -16.03 16.39 -18.98
C PHE A 131 -15.75 17.85 -18.59
N ALA A 132 -15.09 18.63 -19.45
CA ALA A 132 -14.80 20.04 -19.20
C ALA A 132 -16.07 20.91 -19.12
N ALA A 133 -17.13 20.53 -19.85
CA ALA A 133 -18.41 21.24 -19.85
C ALA A 133 -19.26 21.02 -18.60
N ARG A 134 -18.90 20.09 -17.70
CA ARG A 134 -19.70 19.83 -16.50
C ARG A 134 -19.55 20.97 -15.48
N ASP A 135 -20.66 21.31 -14.84
CA ASP A 135 -20.74 22.43 -13.89
C ASP A 135 -19.89 22.21 -12.64
N ASP A 136 -19.73 20.96 -12.20
CA ASP A 136 -18.85 20.56 -11.10
C ASP A 136 -17.38 20.86 -11.40
N VAL A 137 -16.93 20.55 -12.62
CA VAL A 137 -15.56 20.81 -13.09
C VAL A 137 -15.32 22.31 -13.22
N ARG A 138 -16.26 23.06 -13.79
CA ARG A 138 -16.17 24.53 -13.91
C ARG A 138 -16.15 25.22 -12.55
N ALA A 139 -17.01 24.80 -11.62
CA ALA A 139 -17.04 25.35 -10.26
C ALA A 139 -15.74 25.08 -9.49
N TRP A 140 -15.11 23.92 -9.73
CA TRP A 140 -13.85 23.54 -9.09
C TRP A 140 -12.67 24.39 -9.58
N PHE A 141 -12.63 24.72 -10.87
CA PHE A 141 -11.55 25.53 -11.45
C PHE A 141 -11.78 27.05 -11.39
N ALA A 142 -13.03 27.52 -11.20
CA ALA A 142 -13.33 28.93 -10.98
C ALA A 142 -12.87 29.43 -9.60
N GLN A 143 -12.68 28.52 -8.64
CA GLN A 143 -12.17 28.83 -7.30
C GLN A 143 -10.64 28.95 -7.34
N ASN A 144 -10.14 30.16 -7.58
CA ASN A 144 -8.71 30.49 -7.51
C ASN A 144 -8.13 30.49 -6.08
N ASP A 145 -8.85 29.96 -5.10
CA ASP A 145 -8.41 29.97 -3.71
C ASP A 145 -7.65 28.69 -3.35
N VAL A 146 -6.32 28.80 -3.40
CA VAL A 146 -5.37 27.76 -2.95
C VAL A 146 -5.65 27.34 -1.51
N LEU A 147 -6.11 28.26 -0.66
CA LEU A 147 -6.49 27.97 0.72
C LEU A 147 -7.83 27.21 0.79
N GLY A 148 -8.76 27.46 -0.12
CA GLY A 148 -10.01 26.70 -0.27
C GLY A 148 -9.76 25.27 -0.71
N LEU A 149 -8.91 25.07 -1.71
CA LEU A 149 -8.51 23.74 -2.20
C LEU A 149 -7.70 22.95 -1.15
N ALA A 150 -6.81 23.61 -0.42
CA ALA A 150 -6.10 22.98 0.69
C ALA A 150 -7.06 22.59 1.82
N LYS A 151 -8.05 23.43 2.16
CA LYS A 151 -9.10 23.12 3.13
C LYS A 151 -10.01 21.98 2.67
N GLU A 152 -10.30 21.87 1.38
CA GLU A 152 -11.16 20.83 0.83
C GLU A 152 -10.43 19.49 0.59
N ALA A 153 -9.18 19.53 0.12
CA ALA A 153 -8.33 18.34 0.09
C ALA A 153 -8.05 17.84 1.52
N ALA A 154 -7.82 18.76 2.46
CA ALA A 154 -7.80 18.44 3.87
C ALA A 154 -9.14 17.81 4.30
N SER A 155 -10.30 18.39 4.02
CA SER A 155 -11.58 17.81 4.44
C SER A 155 -11.93 16.45 3.80
N ARG A 156 -11.41 16.15 2.60
CA ARG A 156 -11.61 14.88 1.88
C ARG A 156 -10.58 13.79 2.17
N ILE A 157 -9.35 14.15 2.54
CA ILE A 157 -8.32 13.22 3.07
C ILE A 157 -8.52 13.02 4.58
N LEU A 158 -9.13 14.01 5.23
CA LEU A 158 -9.57 14.00 6.61
C LEU A 158 -11.11 13.87 6.73
N PRO A 159 -11.79 12.85 6.18
CA PRO A 159 -13.11 12.49 6.71
C PRO A 159 -13.03 12.19 8.22
N GLY A 160 -11.82 11.95 8.76
CA GLY A 160 -11.56 11.86 10.20
C GLY A 160 -11.12 13.15 10.93
N VAL A 161 -10.84 14.28 10.26
CA VAL A 161 -10.39 15.52 10.95
C VAL A 161 -11.07 16.80 10.44
N TRP A 162 -11.59 16.87 9.21
CA TRP A 162 -12.29 18.06 8.69
C TRP A 162 -13.63 17.82 7.97
N GLY A 163 -14.11 16.58 7.80
CA GLY A 163 -15.54 16.25 7.53
C GLY A 163 -16.50 16.63 8.68
N VAL A 164 -16.04 17.57 9.49
CA VAL A 164 -16.21 17.71 10.93
C VAL A 164 -16.95 18.98 11.30
N ILE A 165 -17.09 19.88 10.34
CA ILE A 165 -17.73 21.18 10.54
C ILE A 165 -19.25 21.08 10.33
N SER A 166 -19.76 20.03 9.67
CA SER A 166 -21.20 19.85 9.45
C SER A 166 -21.88 18.84 10.39
N GLY A 167 -21.13 17.97 11.08
CA GLY A 167 -21.70 16.97 12.00
C GLY A 167 -20.77 16.62 13.16
N THR A 168 -21.13 17.03 14.39
CA THR A 168 -20.32 16.89 15.61
C THR A 168 -19.97 15.44 15.97
N ALA A 169 -20.75 14.45 15.52
CA ALA A 169 -20.57 13.04 15.85
C ALA A 169 -19.42 12.38 15.08
N ASP A 170 -19.29 12.64 13.77
CA ASP A 170 -18.29 12.01 12.92
C ASP A 170 -16.87 12.53 13.20
N VAL A 171 -16.76 13.77 13.70
CA VAL A 171 -15.52 14.36 14.24
C VAL A 171 -14.93 13.54 15.34
N ILE A 172 -15.77 13.23 16.32
CA ILE A 172 -15.32 12.65 17.58
C ILE A 172 -14.87 11.22 17.27
N LEU A 173 -15.60 10.50 16.43
CA LEU A 173 -15.25 9.16 15.98
C LEU A 173 -13.93 9.15 15.19
N GLY A 174 -13.74 10.08 14.25
CA GLY A 174 -12.50 10.18 13.47
C GLY A 174 -11.27 10.52 14.32
N LEU A 175 -11.40 11.50 15.22
CA LEU A 175 -10.34 11.90 16.13
C LEU A 175 -9.99 10.78 17.12
N VAL A 176 -11.00 10.06 17.62
CA VAL A 176 -10.82 8.88 18.46
C VAL A 176 -10.05 7.81 17.69
N GLY A 177 -10.39 7.54 16.43
CA GLY A 177 -9.66 6.56 15.60
C GLY A 177 -8.17 6.89 15.46
N VAL A 178 -7.84 8.12 15.07
CA VAL A 178 -6.43 8.57 14.95
C VAL A 178 -5.72 8.56 16.29
N PHE A 179 -6.40 8.99 17.35
CA PHE A 179 -5.87 8.97 18.71
C PHE A 179 -5.59 7.55 19.18
N VAL A 180 -6.49 6.59 18.91
CA VAL A 180 -6.30 5.16 19.25
C VAL A 180 -5.14 4.56 18.48
N VAL A 181 -5.00 4.84 17.18
CA VAL A 181 -3.82 4.42 16.39
C VAL A 181 -2.54 5.01 16.97
N GLY A 182 -2.52 6.30 17.27
CA GLY A 182 -1.38 6.99 17.86
C GLY A 182 -1.00 6.43 19.23
N LEU A 183 -2.00 6.12 20.05
CA LEU A 183 -1.84 5.49 21.35
C LEU A 183 -1.21 4.10 21.20
N TYR A 184 -1.78 3.23 20.35
CA TYR A 184 -1.19 1.93 20.07
C TYR A 184 0.24 2.04 19.55
N LEU A 185 0.50 2.98 18.63
CA LEU A 185 1.81 3.20 18.04
C LEU A 185 2.85 3.58 19.11
N VAL A 186 2.52 4.52 20.00
CA VAL A 186 3.38 4.92 21.13
C VAL A 186 3.63 3.74 22.06
N PHE A 187 2.59 3.00 22.45
CA PHE A 187 2.74 1.85 23.34
C PHE A 187 3.56 0.73 22.69
N LEU A 188 3.30 0.38 21.43
CA LEU A 188 4.07 -0.62 20.68
C LEU A 188 5.54 -0.22 20.60
N LEU A 189 5.86 1.05 20.32
CA LEU A 189 7.24 1.54 20.26
C LEU A 189 7.91 1.59 21.64
N LEU A 190 7.19 1.92 22.72
CA LEU A 190 7.73 1.93 24.09
C LEU A 190 7.94 0.53 24.65
N ASP A 191 6.96 -0.36 24.47
CA ASP A 191 6.93 -1.69 25.09
C ASP A 191 7.49 -2.81 24.20
N TYR A 192 7.95 -2.51 22.97
CA TYR A 192 8.65 -3.48 22.12
C TYR A 192 9.78 -4.26 22.86
N ALA A 193 10.40 -3.65 23.88
CA ALA A 193 11.39 -4.33 24.74
C ALA A 193 10.77 -5.19 25.85
N LYS A 194 9.60 -4.83 26.39
CA LYS A 194 8.92 -5.56 27.47
C LYS A 194 8.13 -6.76 26.98
N VAL A 195 7.66 -6.73 25.72
CA VAL A 195 6.93 -7.83 25.09
C VAL A 195 7.74 -9.13 25.12
N ARG A 196 9.07 -9.11 25.26
CA ARG A 196 9.94 -10.31 25.37
C ARG A 196 9.50 -11.38 26.39
N HIS A 197 8.71 -11.04 27.41
CA HIS A 197 8.18 -12.00 28.40
C HIS A 197 6.85 -12.65 28.01
N TRP A 198 6.37 -12.45 26.77
CA TRP A 198 5.14 -13.09 26.28
C TRP A 198 5.21 -14.64 26.37
N GLN A 199 6.42 -15.19 26.35
CA GLN A 199 6.73 -16.61 26.43
C GLN A 199 6.20 -17.25 27.72
N ASP A 200 6.05 -16.45 28.80
CA ASP A 200 5.59 -16.93 30.10
C ASP A 200 4.08 -17.20 30.16
N TYR A 201 3.32 -16.66 29.21
CA TYR A 201 1.88 -16.91 29.07
C TYR A 201 1.57 -18.17 28.23
N VAL A 202 2.59 -18.80 27.63
CA VAL A 202 2.42 -20.01 26.82
C VAL A 202 2.71 -21.25 27.67
N PRO A 203 1.80 -22.25 27.70
CA PRO A 203 2.05 -23.52 28.39
C PRO A 203 3.37 -24.16 27.94
N GLU A 204 4.15 -24.71 28.87
CA GLU A 204 5.51 -25.24 28.62
C GLU A 204 5.56 -26.21 27.44
N ARG A 205 4.52 -27.05 27.27
CA ARG A 205 4.41 -28.03 26.18
C ARG A 205 4.44 -27.41 24.78
N TYR A 206 3.97 -26.17 24.63
CA TYR A 206 3.90 -25.47 23.33
C TYR A 206 4.85 -24.29 23.24
N ARG A 207 5.58 -23.97 24.33
CA ARG A 207 6.43 -22.78 24.41
C ARG A 207 7.48 -22.75 23.30
N THR A 208 8.22 -23.84 23.09
CA THR A 208 9.25 -23.92 22.04
C THR A 208 8.66 -23.68 20.64
N VAL A 209 7.55 -24.37 20.33
CA VAL A 209 6.88 -24.24 19.02
C VAL A 209 6.36 -22.82 18.79
N ALA A 210 5.77 -22.20 19.81
CA ALA A 210 5.26 -20.84 19.73
C ALA A 210 6.39 -19.82 19.57
N VAL A 211 7.47 -19.94 20.35
CA VAL A 211 8.63 -19.04 20.30
C VAL A 211 9.32 -19.12 18.95
N ASP A 212 9.56 -20.33 18.44
CA ASP A 212 10.17 -20.53 17.13
C ASP A 212 9.29 -19.93 16.03
N PHE A 213 7.97 -20.14 16.11
CA PHE A 213 7.02 -19.58 15.14
C PHE A 213 7.01 -18.05 15.13
N VAL A 214 6.96 -17.41 16.30
CA VAL A 214 6.95 -15.94 16.40
C VAL A 214 8.29 -15.36 15.93
N THR A 215 9.41 -15.99 16.30
CA THR A 215 10.75 -15.54 15.88
C THR A 215 10.91 -15.66 14.37
N ASP A 216 10.44 -16.75 13.77
CA ASP A 216 10.44 -16.93 12.32
C ASP A 216 9.55 -15.89 11.64
N PHE A 217 8.34 -15.66 12.17
CA PHE A 217 7.40 -14.66 11.66
C PHE A 217 8.00 -13.25 11.68
N GLU A 218 8.61 -12.83 12.79
CA GLU A 218 9.34 -11.57 12.89
C GLU A 218 10.45 -11.47 11.84
N GLY A 219 11.20 -12.56 11.64
CA GLY A 219 12.22 -12.65 10.61
C GLY A 219 11.67 -12.48 9.19
N TYR A 220 10.54 -13.13 8.88
CA TYR A 220 9.87 -13.01 7.58
C TYR A 220 9.31 -11.60 7.36
N MET A 221 8.64 -11.05 8.37
CA MET A 221 8.08 -9.69 8.33
C MET A 221 9.17 -8.65 8.09
N ASN A 222 10.31 -8.81 8.77
CA ASN A 222 11.41 -7.88 8.64
C ASN A 222 12.06 -7.92 7.25
N ARG A 223 12.30 -9.13 6.74
CA ARG A 223 12.80 -9.32 5.38
C ARG A 223 11.82 -8.76 4.34
N TYR A 224 10.52 -9.01 4.50
CA TYR A 224 9.47 -8.54 3.59
C TYR A 224 9.37 -7.01 3.54
N PHE A 225 9.18 -6.33 4.68
CA PHE A 225 9.02 -4.87 4.65
C PHE A 225 10.28 -4.16 4.17
N ARG A 226 11.48 -4.68 4.49
CA ARG A 226 12.74 -4.13 3.97
C ARG A 226 12.85 -4.35 2.46
N ALA A 227 12.51 -5.54 1.98
CA ALA A 227 12.42 -5.86 0.56
C ALA A 227 11.48 -4.90 -0.17
N GLN A 228 10.27 -4.74 0.36
CA GLN A 228 9.23 -3.92 -0.22
C GLN A 228 9.60 -2.44 -0.23
N ALA A 229 10.22 -1.92 0.84
CA ALA A 229 10.70 -0.54 0.89
C ALA A 229 11.77 -0.26 -0.19
N ILE A 230 12.71 -1.20 -0.41
CA ILE A 230 13.72 -1.08 -1.47
C ILE A 230 13.05 -1.08 -2.86
N LEU A 231 12.10 -1.99 -3.09
CA LEU A 231 11.34 -2.08 -4.34
C LEU A 231 10.52 -0.81 -4.62
N ALA A 232 9.74 -0.38 -3.64
CA ALA A 232 8.94 0.85 -3.69
C ALA A 232 9.82 2.06 -4.02
N SER A 233 10.97 2.18 -3.36
CA SER A 233 11.92 3.28 -3.59
C SER A 233 12.53 3.20 -5.00
N ALA A 234 12.97 2.02 -5.44
CA ALA A 234 13.57 1.84 -6.75
C ALA A 234 12.60 2.12 -7.90
N VAL A 235 11.37 1.62 -7.80
CA VAL A 235 10.31 1.90 -8.77
C VAL A 235 9.91 3.38 -8.73
N GLY A 236 9.74 3.95 -7.54
CA GLY A 236 9.41 5.37 -7.39
C GLY A 236 10.45 6.30 -8.01
N VAL A 237 11.75 6.03 -7.80
CA VAL A 237 12.85 6.76 -8.43
C VAL A 237 12.86 6.56 -9.94
N THR A 238 12.69 5.32 -10.41
CA THR A 238 12.65 5.01 -11.85
C THR A 238 11.52 5.76 -12.54
N CYS A 239 10.32 5.77 -11.95
CA CYS A 239 9.18 6.50 -12.47
C CYS A 239 9.37 8.02 -12.36
N ALA A 240 9.91 8.53 -11.26
CA ALA A 240 10.20 9.95 -11.09
C ALA A 240 11.18 10.46 -12.16
N VAL A 241 12.26 9.72 -12.40
CA VAL A 241 13.24 10.04 -13.45
C VAL A 241 12.60 9.91 -14.82
N GLY A 242 11.88 8.81 -15.10
CA GLY A 242 11.21 8.59 -16.38
C GLY A 242 10.22 9.69 -16.73
N PHE A 243 9.34 10.06 -15.79
CA PHE A 243 8.38 11.15 -15.97
C PHE A 243 9.07 12.51 -16.10
N SER A 244 10.19 12.72 -15.40
CA SER A 244 10.96 13.98 -15.50
C SER A 244 11.64 14.11 -16.85
N LEU A 245 12.14 13.01 -17.42
CA LEU A 245 12.71 12.98 -18.77
C LEU A 245 11.68 13.26 -19.87
N ILE A 246 10.43 12.84 -19.65
CA ILE A 246 9.30 13.19 -20.54
C ILE A 246 8.93 14.67 -20.40
N GLY A 247 9.25 15.31 -19.26
CA GLY A 247 8.85 16.67 -18.95
C GLY A 247 7.43 16.77 -18.38
N LEU A 248 6.91 15.68 -17.81
CA LEU A 248 5.57 15.69 -17.24
C LEU A 248 5.46 16.65 -16.04
N PRO A 249 4.35 17.40 -15.94
CA PRO A 249 4.06 18.14 -14.72
C PRO A 249 3.96 17.20 -13.53
N LEU A 250 4.43 17.65 -12.37
CA LEU A 250 4.46 16.86 -11.14
C LEU A 250 5.22 15.52 -11.27
N ALA A 251 6.13 15.37 -12.23
CA ALA A 251 6.84 14.11 -12.52
C ALA A 251 7.43 13.42 -11.27
N ILE A 252 8.17 14.18 -10.44
CA ILE A 252 8.78 13.66 -9.21
C ILE A 252 7.71 13.19 -8.23
N LEU A 253 6.65 13.97 -8.05
CA LEU A 253 5.56 13.64 -7.15
C LEU A 253 4.79 12.41 -7.62
N LEU A 254 4.50 12.33 -8.92
CA LEU A 254 3.83 11.18 -9.53
C LEU A 254 4.68 9.92 -9.40
N GLY A 255 6.00 10.03 -9.60
CA GLY A 255 6.94 8.93 -9.37
C GLY A 255 6.98 8.48 -7.91
N LEU A 256 7.03 9.43 -6.96
CA LEU A 256 6.95 9.11 -5.53
C LEU A 256 5.61 8.44 -5.18
N PHE A 257 4.50 8.93 -5.74
CA PHE A 257 3.16 8.36 -5.54
C PHE A 257 3.07 6.93 -6.07
N VAL A 258 3.62 6.66 -7.27
CA VAL A 258 3.78 5.31 -7.81
C VAL A 258 4.59 4.43 -6.87
N GLY A 259 5.71 4.93 -6.35
CA GLY A 259 6.54 4.21 -5.37
C GLY A 259 5.79 3.87 -4.08
N VAL A 260 5.03 4.82 -3.51
CA VAL A 260 4.21 4.60 -2.31
C VAL A 260 3.14 3.55 -2.56
N LEU A 261 2.41 3.65 -3.69
CA LEU A 261 1.41 2.65 -4.06
C LEU A 261 2.06 1.27 -4.25
N ASN A 262 3.28 1.21 -4.76
CA ASN A 262 4.02 -0.03 -4.93
C ASN A 262 4.41 -0.72 -3.61
N MET A 263 4.18 -0.07 -2.45
CA MET A 263 4.30 -0.76 -1.16
C MET A 263 3.30 -1.89 -1.01
N VAL A 264 2.17 -1.82 -1.74
CA VAL A 264 1.27 -2.95 -1.97
C VAL A 264 1.43 -3.38 -3.44
N PRO A 265 1.76 -4.66 -3.70
CA PRO A 265 1.90 -5.15 -5.07
C PRO A 265 0.70 -4.77 -5.95
N TYR A 266 0.97 -4.36 -7.19
CA TYR A 266 -0.02 -3.99 -8.21
C TYR A 266 -0.84 -2.72 -7.96
N LEU A 267 -0.89 -2.16 -6.74
CA LEU A 267 -1.63 -0.91 -6.47
C LEU A 267 -1.07 0.28 -7.25
N GLN A 268 0.19 0.24 -7.68
CA GLN A 268 0.79 1.29 -8.51
C GLN A 268 0.05 1.54 -9.84
N LEU A 269 -0.74 0.57 -10.31
CA LEU A 269 -1.60 0.75 -11.49
C LEU A 269 -2.66 1.84 -11.30
N LEU A 270 -3.04 2.14 -10.04
CA LEU A 270 -3.96 3.23 -9.73
C LEU A 270 -3.40 4.61 -10.09
N ALA A 271 -2.07 4.74 -10.27
CA ALA A 271 -1.46 5.98 -10.74
C ALA A 271 -1.53 6.17 -12.25
N VAL A 272 -1.86 5.14 -13.04
CA VAL A 272 -1.90 5.21 -14.51
C VAL A 272 -2.91 6.26 -15.00
N PRO A 273 -4.17 6.30 -14.53
CA PRO A 273 -5.12 7.32 -14.97
C PRO A 273 -4.63 8.75 -14.70
N LEU A 274 -4.00 8.96 -13.54
CA LEU A 274 -3.43 10.25 -13.18
C LEU A 274 -2.25 10.63 -14.09
N ALA A 275 -1.37 9.67 -14.40
CA ALA A 275 -0.26 9.86 -15.33
C ALA A 275 -0.74 10.21 -16.74
N VAL A 276 -1.77 9.51 -17.23
CA VAL A 276 -2.38 9.77 -18.54
C VAL A 276 -3.02 11.15 -18.59
N LEU A 277 -3.71 11.57 -17.53
CA LEU A 277 -4.29 12.92 -17.43
C LEU A 277 -3.22 14.01 -17.51
N LEU A 278 -2.13 13.85 -16.76
CA LEU A 278 -0.99 14.77 -16.79
C LEU A 278 -0.29 14.77 -18.17
N GLY A 279 -0.18 13.60 -18.79
CA GLY A 279 0.36 13.46 -20.15
C GLY A 279 -0.49 14.12 -21.22
N LEU A 280 -1.82 14.04 -21.10
CA LEU A 280 -2.74 14.75 -21.97
C LEU A 280 -2.49 16.26 -21.88
N LEU A 281 -2.39 16.81 -20.68
CA LEU A 281 -2.10 18.22 -20.47
C LEU A 281 -0.77 18.65 -21.11
N HIS A 282 0.28 17.87 -20.87
CA HIS A 282 1.59 18.15 -21.42
C HIS A 282 1.59 18.10 -22.96
N SER A 283 0.87 17.16 -23.57
CA SER A 283 0.77 17.06 -25.03
C SER A 283 0.18 18.30 -25.68
N LEU A 284 -0.73 18.94 -24.96
CA LEU A 284 -1.42 20.14 -25.40
C LEU A 284 -0.52 21.38 -25.30
N GLU A 285 0.27 21.50 -24.23
CA GLU A 285 1.23 22.60 -24.06
C GLU A 285 2.45 22.47 -25.00
N ALA A 286 3.06 21.29 -25.06
CA ALA A 286 4.29 21.05 -25.81
C ALA A 286 4.07 20.90 -27.32
N ASN A 287 2.80 20.96 -27.77
CA ASN A 287 2.39 20.73 -29.17
C ASN A 287 2.93 19.40 -29.72
N ALA A 288 3.03 18.39 -28.86
CA ALA A 288 3.50 17.04 -29.17
C ALA A 288 2.33 16.09 -29.41
N GLY A 289 2.56 15.00 -30.15
CA GLY A 289 1.51 14.00 -30.38
C GLY A 289 1.09 13.31 -29.09
N PHE A 290 -0.21 13.32 -28.77
CA PHE A 290 -0.74 12.68 -27.56
C PHE A 290 -0.37 11.18 -27.47
N LEU A 291 -0.45 10.47 -28.60
CA LEU A 291 -0.06 9.06 -28.68
C LEU A 291 1.42 8.84 -28.37
N THR A 292 2.30 9.79 -28.74
CA THR A 292 3.73 9.71 -28.44
C THR A 292 3.98 9.84 -26.94
N ILE A 293 3.33 10.81 -26.28
CA ILE A 293 3.46 10.98 -24.82
C ILE A 293 2.86 9.80 -24.07
N LEU A 294 1.72 9.28 -24.53
CA LEU A 294 1.11 8.08 -23.96
C LEU A 294 2.04 6.86 -24.09
N ALA A 295 2.68 6.68 -25.24
CA ALA A 295 3.66 5.61 -25.46
C ALA A 295 4.88 5.77 -24.55
N LEU A 296 5.37 7.00 -24.33
CA LEU A 296 6.45 7.28 -23.39
C LEU A 296 6.05 6.99 -21.94
N ILE A 297 4.84 7.37 -21.52
CA ILE A 297 4.31 7.05 -20.18
C ILE A 297 4.22 5.53 -20.01
N ALA A 298 3.66 4.83 -20.98
CA ALA A 298 3.58 3.37 -20.98
C ALA A 298 4.98 2.74 -20.88
N LEU A 299 5.96 3.28 -21.62
CA LEU A 299 7.35 2.84 -21.55
C LEU A 299 7.93 3.00 -20.13
N VAL A 300 7.67 4.13 -19.44
CA VAL A 300 8.13 4.33 -18.06
C VAL A 300 7.54 3.30 -17.11
N PHE A 301 6.24 2.99 -17.22
CA PHE A 301 5.62 1.93 -16.42
C PHE A 301 6.20 0.55 -16.74
N ILE A 302 6.43 0.24 -18.02
CA ILE A 302 7.05 -1.02 -18.45
C ILE A 302 8.46 -1.14 -17.87
N VAL A 303 9.28 -0.09 -17.97
CA VAL A 303 10.64 -0.07 -17.41
C VAL A 303 10.60 -0.24 -15.89
N GLY A 304 9.70 0.47 -15.20
CA GLY A 304 9.49 0.30 -13.76
C GLY A 304 9.12 -1.14 -13.39
N GLN A 305 8.21 -1.76 -14.16
CA GLN A 305 7.81 -3.15 -13.98
C GLN A 305 8.96 -4.13 -14.23
N LEU A 306 9.80 -3.90 -15.25
CA LEU A 306 10.97 -4.74 -15.52
C LEU A 306 12.02 -4.62 -14.40
N VAL A 307 12.28 -3.41 -13.92
CA VAL A 307 13.15 -3.17 -12.77
C VAL A 307 12.64 -3.94 -11.55
N GLN A 308 11.33 -3.89 -11.31
CA GLN A 308 10.69 -4.59 -10.21
C GLN A 308 10.75 -6.11 -10.37
N ASP A 309 10.23 -6.66 -11.47
CA ASP A 309 9.92 -8.09 -11.56
C ASP A 309 11.10 -8.90 -12.08
N VAL A 310 11.94 -8.33 -12.95
CA VAL A 310 13.08 -9.03 -13.56
C VAL A 310 14.37 -8.79 -12.78
N ILE A 311 14.63 -7.56 -12.34
CA ILE A 311 15.92 -7.20 -11.72
C ILE A 311 15.89 -7.38 -10.21
N LEU A 312 14.88 -6.81 -9.54
CA LEU A 312 14.80 -6.74 -8.08
C LEU A 312 14.02 -7.93 -7.51
N GLY A 313 12.95 -8.37 -8.18
CA GLY A 313 12.04 -9.45 -7.78
C GLY A 313 12.76 -10.74 -7.38
N PRO A 314 13.56 -11.36 -8.25
CA PRO A 314 14.28 -12.60 -7.90
C PRO A 314 15.35 -12.38 -6.83
N ARG A 315 15.98 -11.20 -6.79
CA ARG A 315 17.04 -10.90 -5.81
C ARG A 315 16.50 -10.64 -4.41
N ILE A 316 15.32 -10.03 -4.33
CA ILE A 316 14.75 -9.46 -3.11
C ILE A 316 13.54 -10.29 -2.64
N LEU A 317 12.51 -10.47 -3.48
CA LEU A 317 11.28 -11.19 -3.13
C LEU A 317 11.45 -12.72 -3.20
N GLY A 318 12.18 -13.21 -4.20
CA GLY A 318 12.41 -14.65 -4.40
C GLY A 318 13.10 -15.31 -3.19
N LYS A 319 14.04 -14.61 -2.56
CA LYS A 319 14.71 -15.05 -1.33
C LYS A 319 13.86 -14.84 -0.05
N ALA A 320 12.91 -13.90 -0.08
CA ALA A 320 12.17 -13.50 1.11
C ALA A 320 10.87 -14.29 1.32
N MET A 321 10.13 -14.60 0.24
CA MET A 321 8.73 -15.06 0.34
C MET A 321 8.42 -16.32 -0.48
N GLY A 322 9.11 -16.56 -1.61
CA GLY A 322 8.92 -17.76 -2.44
C GLY A 322 7.49 -17.99 -2.96
N LEU A 323 6.67 -16.94 -3.03
CA LEU A 323 5.28 -16.99 -3.49
C LEU A 323 5.21 -16.86 -5.01
N SER A 324 4.33 -17.64 -5.66
CA SER A 324 4.01 -17.45 -7.06
C SER A 324 3.15 -16.18 -7.26
N PRO A 325 3.21 -15.49 -8.40
CA PRO A 325 2.38 -14.31 -8.68
C PRO A 325 0.88 -14.54 -8.52
N VAL A 326 0.40 -15.74 -8.88
CA VAL A 326 -1.01 -16.13 -8.69
C VAL A 326 -1.39 -16.16 -7.21
N LEU A 327 -0.52 -16.68 -6.35
CA LEU A 327 -0.76 -16.66 -4.89
C LEU A 327 -0.74 -15.24 -4.33
N MET A 328 0.08 -14.33 -4.89
CA MET A 328 0.08 -12.93 -4.47
C MET A 328 -1.26 -12.25 -4.80
N LEU A 329 -1.76 -12.43 -6.03
CA LEU A 329 -3.07 -11.89 -6.45
C LEU A 329 -4.23 -12.49 -5.64
N LEU A 330 -4.22 -13.81 -5.44
CA LEU A 330 -5.21 -14.49 -4.61
C LEU A 330 -5.18 -13.98 -3.17
N SER A 331 -3.98 -13.84 -2.60
CA SER A 331 -3.76 -13.31 -1.25
C SER A 331 -4.34 -11.92 -1.09
N LEU A 332 -4.00 -10.98 -1.99
CA LEU A 332 -4.57 -9.62 -1.97
C LEU A 332 -6.09 -9.64 -2.05
N SER A 333 -6.67 -10.51 -2.88
CA SER A 333 -8.12 -10.58 -3.06
C SER A 333 -8.83 -11.11 -1.81
N VAL A 334 -8.30 -12.18 -1.21
CA VAL A 334 -8.86 -12.81 -0.01
C VAL A 334 -8.71 -11.88 1.19
N TRP A 335 -7.50 -11.43 1.49
CA TRP A 335 -7.25 -10.58 2.65
C TRP A 335 -7.88 -9.19 2.48
N GLY A 336 -7.85 -8.63 1.28
CA GLY A 336 -8.52 -7.37 0.96
C GLY A 336 -10.03 -7.43 1.18
N LYS A 337 -10.67 -8.58 0.93
CA LYS A 337 -12.10 -8.75 1.23
C LYS A 337 -12.38 -8.94 2.73
N LEU A 338 -11.48 -9.63 3.44
CA LEU A 338 -11.64 -9.92 4.87
C LEU A 338 -11.38 -8.71 5.77
N LEU A 339 -10.35 -7.92 5.48
CA LEU A 339 -9.84 -6.84 6.35
C LEU A 339 -9.73 -5.49 5.62
N GLY A 340 -10.33 -5.35 4.44
CA GLY A 340 -10.30 -4.12 3.65
C GLY A 340 -8.88 -3.72 3.24
N PHE A 341 -8.59 -2.41 3.30
CA PHE A 341 -7.28 -1.85 2.93
C PHE A 341 -6.12 -2.42 3.77
N LEU A 342 -6.36 -2.70 5.05
CA LEU A 342 -5.33 -3.31 5.89
C LEU A 342 -5.02 -4.73 5.47
N GLY A 343 -6.05 -5.49 5.08
CA GLY A 343 -5.89 -6.80 4.48
C GLY A 343 -4.95 -6.78 3.28
N LEU A 344 -5.06 -5.77 2.42
CA LEU A 344 -4.16 -5.59 1.27
C LEU A 344 -2.69 -5.36 1.70
N LEU A 345 -2.47 -4.56 2.75
CA LEU A 345 -1.12 -4.24 3.25
C LEU A 345 -0.39 -5.46 3.85
N ILE A 346 -1.11 -6.31 4.60
CA ILE A 346 -0.53 -7.48 5.27
C ILE A 346 -0.81 -8.81 4.56
N ALA A 347 -1.43 -8.78 3.37
CA ALA A 347 -1.84 -9.96 2.63
C ALA A 347 -0.71 -10.99 2.46
N LEU A 348 0.41 -10.54 1.87
CA LEU A 348 1.54 -11.41 1.56
C LEU A 348 2.18 -12.03 2.82
N PRO A 349 2.51 -11.25 3.88
CA PRO A 349 2.97 -11.80 5.16
C PRO A 349 2.03 -12.85 5.75
N MET A 350 0.73 -12.55 5.77
CA MET A 350 -0.26 -13.45 6.35
C MET A 350 -0.38 -14.74 5.53
N THR A 351 -0.35 -14.65 4.20
CA THR A 351 -0.32 -15.83 3.33
C THR A 351 0.95 -16.65 3.51
N CYS A 352 2.12 -16.02 3.63
CA CYS A 352 3.37 -16.71 3.96
C CYS A 352 3.28 -17.44 5.31
N LEU A 353 2.65 -16.81 6.30
CA LEU A 353 2.44 -17.41 7.61
C LEU A 353 1.54 -18.66 7.52
N CYS A 354 0.42 -18.56 6.81
CA CYS A 354 -0.47 -19.70 6.57
C CYS A 354 0.25 -20.85 5.85
N LEU A 355 1.08 -20.54 4.85
CA LEU A 355 1.86 -21.54 4.11
C LEU A 355 2.98 -22.15 4.96
N ALA A 356 3.66 -21.36 5.78
CA ALA A 356 4.68 -21.85 6.70
C ALA A 356 4.08 -22.81 7.74
N TRP A 357 2.91 -22.45 8.28
CA TRP A 357 2.15 -23.34 9.16
C TRP A 357 1.71 -24.62 8.45
N TYR A 358 1.16 -24.51 7.23
CA TYR A 358 0.76 -25.66 6.42
C TYR A 358 1.93 -26.63 6.17
N ARG A 359 3.11 -26.11 5.81
CA ARG A 359 4.33 -26.92 5.61
C ARG A 359 4.82 -27.61 6.88
N ARG A 360 4.57 -27.04 8.06
CA ARG A 360 4.88 -27.69 9.35
C ARG A 360 3.84 -28.75 9.71
N ALA A 361 2.57 -28.52 9.39
CA ALA A 361 1.48 -29.43 9.67
C ALA A 361 1.46 -30.66 8.74
N VAL A 362 1.96 -30.52 7.50
CA VAL A 362 2.02 -31.59 6.50
C VAL A 362 3.49 -31.92 6.19
N PRO A 363 4.05 -33.01 6.75
CA PRO A 363 5.42 -33.43 6.45
C PRO A 363 5.58 -33.70 4.95
N ALA A 364 6.70 -33.26 4.36
CA ALA A 364 7.04 -33.61 2.99
C ALA A 364 7.24 -35.14 2.87
N PRO A 365 6.83 -35.78 1.76
CA PRO A 365 7.17 -37.18 1.52
C PRO A 365 8.69 -37.34 1.52
N VAL A 366 9.19 -38.32 2.26
CA VAL A 366 10.61 -38.71 2.23
C VAL A 366 10.96 -39.11 0.81
N PRO A 367 12.01 -38.56 0.17
CA PRO A 367 12.42 -38.99 -1.15
C PRO A 367 12.83 -40.47 -1.10
N GLU A 368 12.22 -41.27 -1.97
CA GLU A 368 12.29 -42.73 -2.05
C GLU A 368 13.67 -43.29 -2.46
N THR A 369 14.69 -42.46 -2.57
CA THR A 369 16.03 -42.83 -3.10
C THR A 369 17.04 -43.24 -2.02
N ALA A 370 16.59 -43.68 -0.84
CA ALA A 370 17.45 -44.21 0.22
C ALA A 370 17.14 -45.68 0.58
N ALA A 371 16.52 -46.44 -0.33
CA ALA A 371 16.56 -47.89 -0.28
C ALA A 371 17.92 -48.37 -0.82
N SER A 372 18.59 -49.20 -0.04
CA SER A 372 19.95 -49.71 -0.22
C SER A 372 20.24 -50.31 -1.61
N PRO A 373 21.47 -50.17 -2.13
CA PRO A 373 22.03 -51.18 -3.01
C PRO A 373 22.58 -52.31 -2.14
N ASP A 374 21.93 -53.47 -2.18
CA ASP A 374 22.56 -54.75 -1.85
C ASP A 374 23.61 -55.13 -2.90
#